data_AF-A0A836UZI0-F1
#
_entry.id   AF-A0A836UZI0-F1
#
_cell.length_a   1.000
_cell.length_b   1.000
_cell.length_c   1.000
_cell.angle_alpha   90.00
_cell.angle_beta   90.00
_cell.angle_gamma   90.00
#
_symmetry.space_group_name_H-M   'P 1'
#
loop_
_entity.id
_entity.type
_entity.pdbx_description
1 polymer ?
#
loop_
_entity_poly.entity_id
_entity_poly.type
_entity_poly.pdbx_seq_one_letter_code
_entity_poly.pdbx_strand_id
1 'polypeptide(L)'
;MMLHQIKGVLNAEQLVVARDLLAHATFVDGKLSAGELARRVKNNQEADPASLPIDQVNNLVMGALVTHPDYAATTMPRQIAAPYYVRYQPGMGYGAHVDDAVMGPSGQQYRSDISITVFLSPASDYDGGELVIDTAFGQQQVKLPAGDAIVYPSSSLHHVADVTRGERLVAVTWL
;
A
#
# COMPACT_ATOMS: atom_id res chain seq x y z
N MET A 1 12.15 6.72 -15.16
CA MET A 1 12.02 6.49 -13.70
C MET A 1 10.68 7.05 -13.28
N MET A 2 9.79 6.23 -12.73
CA MET A 2 8.44 6.65 -12.37
C MET A 2 8.36 6.75 -10.85
N LEU A 3 8.24 7.95 -10.30
CA LEU A 3 7.85 8.15 -8.91
C LEU A 3 6.84 9.28 -8.95
N HIS A 4 5.57 8.96 -8.73
CA HIS A 4 4.49 9.90 -8.97
C HIS A 4 3.43 9.84 -7.88
N GLN A 5 3.06 11.01 -7.38
CA GLN A 5 1.98 11.17 -6.42
C GLN A 5 0.68 11.44 -7.17
N ILE A 6 -0.33 10.60 -6.92
CA ILE A 6 -1.73 10.86 -7.31
C ILE A 6 -2.42 11.50 -6.11
N LYS A 7 -2.86 12.74 -6.25
CA LYS A 7 -3.47 13.51 -5.14
C LYS A 7 -4.97 13.29 -5.10
N GLY A 8 -5.53 13.17 -3.89
CA GLY A 8 -6.97 13.12 -3.70
C GLY A 8 -7.65 11.91 -4.34
N VAL A 9 -7.00 10.75 -4.32
CA VAL A 9 -7.63 9.47 -4.69
C VAL A 9 -8.90 9.25 -3.85
N LEU A 10 -8.82 9.52 -2.55
CA LEU A 10 -9.99 9.53 -1.66
C LEU A 10 -10.23 10.95 -1.15
N ASN A 11 -11.49 11.38 -1.17
CA ASN A 11 -11.90 12.60 -0.47
C ASN A 11 -12.09 12.34 1.04
N ALA A 12 -12.35 13.41 1.80
CA ALA A 12 -12.48 13.32 3.26
C ALA A 12 -13.61 12.38 3.73
N GLU A 13 -14.76 12.37 3.05
CA GLU A 13 -15.90 11.51 3.39
C GLU A 13 -15.57 10.04 3.12
N GLN A 14 -14.98 9.75 1.95
CA GLN A 14 -14.53 8.41 1.59
C GLN A 14 -13.46 7.89 2.55
N LEU A 15 -12.54 8.75 3.01
CA LEU A 15 -11.53 8.38 4.01
C LEU A 15 -12.16 7.99 5.35
N VAL A 16 -13.16 8.74 5.81
CA VAL A 16 -13.88 8.39 7.05
C VAL A 16 -14.53 7.03 6.91
N VAL A 17 -15.26 6.78 5.82
CA VAL A 17 -15.93 5.49 5.59
C VAL A 17 -14.92 4.35 5.47
N ALA A 18 -13.83 4.53 4.71
CA ALA A 18 -12.81 3.50 4.54
C ALA A 18 -12.16 3.12 5.88
N ARG A 19 -11.84 4.12 6.70
CA ARG A 19 -11.24 3.91 8.04
C ARG A 19 -12.23 3.25 9.00
N ASP A 20 -13.51 3.62 8.97
CA ASP A 20 -14.56 3.02 9.80
C ASP A 20 -14.75 1.54 9.48
N LEU A 21 -14.85 1.20 8.19
CA LEU A 21 -14.91 -0.20 7.74
C LEU A 21 -13.69 -1.00 8.21
N LEU A 22 -12.49 -0.42 8.06
CA LEU A 22 -11.24 -1.09 8.45
C LEU A 22 -11.01 -1.15 9.97
N ALA A 23 -11.65 -0.29 10.76
CA ALA A 23 -11.53 -0.29 12.22
C ALA A 23 -12.07 -1.58 12.85
N HIS A 24 -12.97 -2.27 12.16
CA HIS A 24 -13.56 -3.53 12.59
C HIS A 24 -12.83 -4.77 12.05
N ALA A 25 -11.77 -4.60 11.25
CA ALA A 25 -11.00 -5.71 10.73
C ALA A 25 -10.25 -6.46 11.82
N THR A 26 -10.16 -7.77 11.68
CA THR A 26 -9.09 -8.54 12.32
C THR A 26 -7.81 -8.33 11.51
N PHE A 27 -6.78 -7.79 12.17
CA PHE A 27 -5.45 -7.64 11.58
C PHE A 27 -4.55 -8.81 12.00
N VAL A 28 -4.03 -9.53 11.02
CA VAL A 28 -3.15 -10.71 11.20
C VAL A 28 -1.71 -10.40 10.81
N ASP A 29 -0.76 -11.29 11.14
CA ASP A 29 0.66 -11.12 10.78
C ASP A 29 0.83 -11.02 9.26
N GLY A 30 1.36 -9.89 8.78
CA GLY A 30 1.53 -9.64 7.35
C GLY A 30 2.61 -10.51 6.70
N LYS A 31 3.40 -11.27 7.46
CA LYS A 31 4.31 -12.29 6.90
C LYS A 31 3.60 -13.38 6.10
N LEU A 32 2.29 -13.56 6.30
CA LEU A 32 1.49 -14.56 5.60
C LEU A 32 1.34 -14.27 4.09
N SER A 33 1.50 -13.02 3.66
CA SER A 33 1.39 -12.61 2.26
C SER A 33 2.74 -12.37 1.56
N ALA A 34 3.85 -12.42 2.29
CA ALA A 34 5.16 -12.05 1.76
C ALA A 34 5.88 -13.24 1.11
N GLY A 35 6.54 -12.98 -0.03
CA GLY A 35 7.52 -13.88 -0.63
C GLY A 35 8.68 -14.20 0.32
N GLU A 36 9.43 -15.27 0.05
CA GLU A 36 10.37 -15.87 1.00
C GLU A 36 11.43 -14.89 1.54
N LEU A 37 11.95 -14.03 0.67
CA LEU A 37 12.97 -13.03 1.02
C LEU A 37 12.38 -11.91 1.88
N ALA A 38 11.27 -11.33 1.44
CA ALA A 38 10.67 -10.18 2.08
C ALA A 38 10.03 -10.54 3.43
N ARG A 39 9.54 -11.78 3.59
CA ARG A 39 8.99 -12.32 4.85
C ARG A 39 9.95 -12.21 6.04
N ARG A 40 11.27 -12.26 5.80
CA ARG A 40 12.30 -12.20 6.87
C ARG A 40 12.45 -10.80 7.47
N VAL A 41 12.06 -9.77 6.73
CA VAL A 41 12.22 -8.36 7.11
C VAL A 41 10.88 -7.63 7.30
N LYS A 42 9.76 -8.32 7.09
CA LYS A 42 8.41 -7.79 7.30
C LYS A 42 8.00 -7.89 8.75
N ASN A 43 7.60 -6.78 9.36
CA ASN A 43 7.00 -6.73 10.68
C ASN A 43 5.82 -5.76 10.67
N ASN A 44 4.66 -6.22 10.21
CA ASN A 44 3.45 -5.42 10.10
C ASN A 44 2.22 -6.33 10.24
N GLN A 45 1.03 -5.73 10.06
CA GLN A 45 -0.20 -6.49 10.04
C GLN A 45 -1.02 -6.19 8.79
N GLU A 46 -1.84 -7.14 8.38
CA GLU A 46 -2.73 -7.02 7.24
C GLU A 46 -4.15 -7.40 7.65
N ALA A 47 -5.14 -6.69 7.13
CA ALA A 47 -6.52 -7.00 7.39
C ALA A 47 -6.88 -8.36 6.78
N ASP A 48 -7.47 -9.25 7.58
CA ASP A 48 -8.02 -10.51 7.11
C ASP A 48 -9.28 -10.21 6.26
N PRO A 49 -9.29 -10.55 4.96
CA PRO A 49 -10.44 -10.32 4.09
C PRO A 49 -11.74 -10.97 4.60
N ALA A 50 -11.64 -12.07 5.35
CA ALA A 50 -12.81 -12.76 5.91
C ALA A 50 -13.45 -12.00 7.09
N SER A 51 -12.75 -11.03 7.67
CA SER A 51 -13.22 -10.23 8.81
C SER A 51 -13.89 -8.91 8.41
N LEU A 52 -13.96 -8.61 7.11
CA LEU A 52 -14.38 -7.33 6.58
C LEU A 52 -15.43 -7.49 5.48
N PRO A 53 -16.27 -6.45 5.24
CA PRO A 53 -17.01 -6.33 3.99
C PRO A 53 -16.03 -5.95 2.85
N ILE A 54 -15.15 -6.88 2.47
CA ILE A 54 -13.99 -6.61 1.61
C ILE A 54 -14.37 -5.98 0.27
N ASP A 55 -15.49 -6.39 -0.31
CA ASP A 55 -16.00 -5.83 -1.56
C ASP A 55 -16.36 -4.35 -1.42
N GLN A 56 -16.93 -3.94 -0.28
CA GLN A 56 -17.26 -2.53 -0.04
C GLN A 56 -15.99 -1.69 0.12
N VAL A 57 -15.00 -2.18 0.87
CA VAL A 57 -13.72 -1.48 1.05
C VAL A 57 -12.98 -1.37 -0.28
N ASN A 58 -12.94 -2.45 -1.07
CA ASN A 58 -12.31 -2.45 -2.39
C ASN A 58 -13.02 -1.51 -3.37
N ASN A 59 -14.35 -1.54 -3.44
CA ASN A 59 -15.10 -0.63 -4.30
C ASN A 59 -14.89 0.83 -3.92
N LEU A 60 -14.72 1.12 -2.62
CA LEU A 60 -14.45 2.47 -2.14
C LEU A 60 -13.01 2.92 -2.46
N VAL A 61 -12.00 2.13 -2.07
CA VAL A 61 -10.59 2.53 -2.18
C VAL A 61 -10.05 2.28 -3.59
N MET A 62 -10.21 1.06 -4.11
CA MET A 62 -9.72 0.73 -5.44
C MET A 62 -10.59 1.31 -6.54
N GLY A 63 -11.91 1.37 -6.34
CA GLY A 63 -12.81 2.03 -7.29
C GLY A 63 -12.45 3.50 -7.48
N ALA A 64 -12.12 4.21 -6.40
CA ALA A 64 -11.66 5.60 -6.47
C ALA A 64 -10.30 5.72 -7.18
N LEU A 65 -9.35 4.82 -6.91
CA LEU A 65 -8.06 4.80 -7.61
C LEU A 65 -8.22 4.59 -9.12
N VAL A 66 -8.94 3.54 -9.53
CA VAL A 66 -9.01 3.16 -10.95
C VAL A 66 -9.84 4.13 -11.81
N THR A 67 -10.72 4.90 -11.19
CA THR A 67 -11.49 5.96 -11.86
C THR A 67 -10.79 7.32 -11.85
N HIS A 68 -9.68 7.46 -11.11
CA HIS A 68 -8.92 8.70 -11.06
C HIS A 68 -8.18 8.95 -12.40
N PRO A 69 -8.30 10.14 -13.02
CA PRO A 69 -7.68 10.42 -14.32
C PRO A 69 -6.16 10.19 -14.36
N ASP A 70 -5.45 10.62 -13.32
CA ASP A 70 -3.99 10.46 -13.24
C ASP A 70 -3.56 8.98 -13.14
N TYR A 71 -4.41 8.10 -12.61
CA TYR A 71 -4.06 6.68 -12.47
C TYR A 71 -3.86 6.04 -13.84
N ALA A 72 -4.82 6.18 -14.76
CA ALA A 72 -4.70 5.61 -16.10
C ALA A 72 -3.56 6.27 -16.90
N ALA A 73 -3.40 7.60 -16.78
CA ALA A 73 -2.38 8.36 -17.49
C ALA A 73 -0.95 7.99 -17.06
N THR A 74 -0.77 7.63 -15.79
CA THR A 74 0.56 7.35 -15.22
C THR A 74 0.89 5.86 -15.28
N THR A 75 -0.09 4.98 -15.08
CA THR A 75 0.17 3.55 -14.91
C THR A 75 -0.11 2.68 -16.14
N MET A 76 -0.89 3.15 -17.12
CA MET A 76 -1.29 2.38 -18.31
C MET A 76 -1.73 0.93 -17.96
N PRO A 77 -2.70 0.77 -17.06
CA PRO A 77 -2.95 -0.49 -16.38
C PRO A 77 -3.53 -1.55 -17.34
N ARG A 78 -2.95 -2.75 -17.32
CA ARG A 78 -3.52 -3.93 -18.00
C ARG A 78 -4.35 -4.80 -17.05
N GLN A 79 -3.85 -4.99 -15.83
CA GLN A 79 -4.44 -5.78 -14.77
C GLN A 79 -4.08 -5.11 -13.44
N ILE A 80 -4.92 -5.28 -12.43
CA ILE A 80 -4.65 -4.78 -11.07
C ILE A 80 -4.81 -5.92 -10.07
N ALA A 81 -3.89 -6.00 -9.12
CA ALA A 81 -3.94 -6.94 -8.02
C ALA A 81 -5.05 -6.56 -7.03
N ALA A 82 -5.58 -7.58 -6.33
CA ALA A 82 -6.36 -7.30 -5.12
C ALA A 82 -5.44 -6.58 -4.10
N PRO A 83 -5.90 -5.52 -3.44
CA PRO A 83 -5.07 -4.78 -2.51
C PRO A 83 -4.89 -5.54 -1.18
N TYR A 84 -3.79 -5.27 -0.50
CA TYR A 84 -3.67 -5.51 0.94
C TYR A 84 -3.95 -4.22 1.70
N TYR A 85 -4.76 -4.29 2.75
CA TYR A 85 -4.89 -3.21 3.72
C TYR A 85 -3.93 -3.46 4.86
N VAL A 86 -2.88 -2.64 4.93
CA VAL A 86 -1.69 -2.88 5.76
C VAL A 86 -1.63 -1.85 6.89
N ARG A 87 -1.35 -2.32 8.09
CA ARG A 87 -1.25 -1.54 9.32
C ARG A 87 0.12 -1.70 9.97
N TYR A 88 0.68 -0.58 10.40
CA TYR A 88 1.92 -0.50 11.18
C TYR A 88 1.66 0.29 12.47
N GLN A 89 2.07 -0.28 13.59
CA GLN A 89 1.98 0.29 14.94
C GLN A 89 3.40 0.49 15.52
N PRO A 90 3.58 1.10 16.71
CA PRO A 90 4.91 1.35 17.25
C PRO A 90 5.78 0.09 17.31
N GLY A 91 6.99 0.16 16.73
CA GLY A 91 7.92 -0.96 16.59
C GLY A 91 7.72 -1.84 15.35
N MET A 92 6.73 -1.53 14.50
CA MET A 92 6.49 -2.19 13.22
C MET A 92 7.13 -1.42 12.06
N GLY A 93 7.59 -2.16 11.07
CA GLY A 93 8.25 -1.67 9.88
C GLY A 93 8.37 -2.77 8.83
N TYR A 94 8.96 -2.47 7.69
CA TYR A 94 9.20 -3.47 6.65
C TYR A 94 10.56 -3.19 6.03
N GLY A 95 11.57 -3.98 6.40
CA GLY A 95 12.94 -3.76 5.95
C GLY A 95 13.13 -3.87 4.45
N ALA A 96 14.34 -3.50 3.99
CA ALA A 96 14.67 -3.38 2.57
C ALA A 96 14.38 -4.65 1.78
N HIS A 97 13.57 -4.52 0.73
CA HIS A 97 13.20 -5.59 -0.18
C HIS A 97 12.83 -5.04 -1.57
N VAL A 98 12.69 -5.97 -2.51
CA VAL A 98 12.09 -5.76 -3.82
C VAL A 98 10.87 -6.68 -3.89
N ASP A 99 9.81 -6.23 -4.55
CA ASP A 99 8.61 -7.04 -4.74
C ASP A 99 8.86 -8.21 -5.69
N ASP A 100 8.13 -9.31 -5.50
CA ASP A 100 8.21 -10.46 -6.41
C ASP A 100 7.76 -10.05 -7.81
N ALA A 101 8.58 -10.27 -8.83
CA ALA A 101 8.31 -9.83 -10.21
C ALA A 101 7.07 -10.46 -10.87
N VAL A 102 6.64 -11.62 -10.36
CA VAL A 102 5.43 -12.33 -10.79
C VAL A 102 4.65 -12.72 -9.55
N MET A 103 3.40 -12.26 -9.47
CA MET A 103 2.51 -12.46 -8.33
C MET A 103 1.21 -13.14 -8.76
N GLY A 104 0.37 -13.49 -7.78
CA GLY A 104 -0.94 -14.11 -8.00
C GLY A 104 -0.92 -15.64 -7.95
N PRO A 105 -2.10 -16.28 -7.89
CA PRO A 105 -2.20 -17.73 -7.80
C PRO A 105 -1.80 -18.39 -9.13
N SER A 106 -1.37 -19.65 -9.05
CA SER A 106 -1.02 -20.45 -10.23
C SER A 106 -2.13 -20.41 -11.29
N GLY A 107 -1.78 -20.08 -12.53
CA GLY A 107 -2.72 -19.96 -13.65
C GLY A 107 -3.42 -18.60 -13.77
N GLN A 108 -3.26 -17.70 -12.81
CA GLN A 108 -3.72 -16.29 -12.88
C GLN A 108 -2.59 -15.34 -12.50
N GLN A 109 -1.35 -15.75 -12.78
CA GLN A 109 -0.18 -14.97 -12.47
C GLN A 109 -0.12 -13.71 -13.33
N TYR A 110 0.37 -12.63 -12.73
CA TYR A 110 0.57 -11.35 -13.39
C TYR A 110 1.96 -10.81 -13.06
N ARG A 111 2.46 -9.93 -13.91
CA ARG A 111 3.69 -9.16 -13.68
C ARG A 111 3.37 -8.00 -12.73
N SER A 112 4.25 -7.72 -11.79
CA SER A 112 4.18 -6.58 -10.88
C SER A 112 5.14 -5.49 -11.37
N ASP A 113 4.78 -4.79 -12.44
CA ASP A 113 5.63 -3.76 -13.01
C ASP A 113 5.59 -2.47 -12.16
N ILE A 114 4.43 -2.17 -11.55
CA ILE A 114 4.19 -0.97 -10.74
C ILE A 114 3.62 -1.34 -9.38
N SER A 115 4.16 -0.76 -8.30
CA SER A 115 3.61 -0.77 -6.95
C SER A 115 2.89 0.54 -6.65
N ILE A 116 1.78 0.45 -5.92
CA ILE A 116 0.98 1.60 -5.51
C ILE A 116 0.66 1.50 -4.02
N THR A 117 0.88 2.59 -3.29
CA THR A 117 0.44 2.73 -1.89
C THR A 117 -0.54 3.90 -1.78
N VAL A 118 -1.76 3.63 -1.35
CA VAL A 118 -2.78 4.63 -1.00
C VAL A 118 -2.73 4.87 0.51
N PHE A 119 -2.55 6.12 0.93
CA PHE A 119 -2.42 6.49 2.34
C PHE A 119 -3.81 6.66 2.96
N LEU A 120 -4.09 5.96 4.07
CA LEU A 120 -5.40 6.01 4.74
C LEU A 120 -5.32 6.70 6.13
N SER A 121 -4.14 6.72 6.76
CA SER A 121 -3.88 7.52 7.96
C SER A 121 -3.34 8.91 7.62
N PRO A 122 -3.83 9.99 8.27
CA PRO A 122 -3.20 11.30 8.22
C PRO A 122 -1.74 11.22 8.66
N ALA A 123 -0.85 11.89 7.93
CA ALA A 123 0.59 11.88 8.23
C ALA A 123 0.93 12.42 9.63
N SER A 124 0.06 13.26 10.21
CA SER A 124 0.19 13.79 11.58
C SER A 124 -0.12 12.77 12.68
N ASP A 125 -0.82 11.68 12.35
CA ASP A 125 -1.34 10.73 13.34
C ASP A 125 -0.29 9.66 13.72
N TYR A 126 0.86 9.64 13.04
CA TYR A 126 1.95 8.70 13.32
C TYR A 126 3.33 9.33 13.08
N ASP A 127 4.34 8.84 13.80
CA ASP A 127 5.75 9.21 13.62
C ASP A 127 6.53 8.04 13.03
N GLY A 128 7.52 8.33 12.18
CA GLY A 128 8.14 7.31 11.33
C GLY A 128 7.18 6.82 10.24
N GLY A 129 7.35 5.58 9.80
CA GLY A 129 6.48 4.95 8.80
C GLY A 129 6.65 5.50 7.38
N GLU A 130 7.71 6.25 7.09
CA GLU A 130 8.04 6.70 5.74
C GLU A 130 8.27 5.48 4.84
N LEU A 131 7.67 5.48 3.65
CA LEU A 131 8.07 4.58 2.57
C LEU A 131 9.33 5.15 1.93
N VAL A 132 10.46 4.47 2.09
CA VAL A 132 11.75 4.88 1.55
C VAL A 132 12.05 4.05 0.31
N ILE A 133 12.21 4.72 -0.83
CA ILE A 133 12.44 4.10 -2.14
C ILE A 133 13.83 4.51 -2.64
N ASP A 134 14.69 3.54 -2.91
CA ASP A 134 15.97 3.77 -3.57
C ASP A 134 15.74 4.04 -5.05
N THR A 135 16.16 5.22 -5.50
CA THR A 135 16.08 5.64 -6.90
C THR A 135 17.47 5.91 -7.47
N ALA A 136 17.57 6.10 -8.79
CA ALA A 136 18.84 6.46 -9.43
C ALA A 136 19.40 7.81 -8.95
N PHE A 137 18.58 8.66 -8.33
CA PHE A 137 18.98 9.95 -7.76
C PHE A 137 19.09 9.93 -6.23
N GLY A 138 19.12 8.72 -5.63
CA GLY A 138 19.18 8.51 -4.19
C GLY A 138 17.82 8.20 -3.56
N GLN A 139 17.81 8.12 -2.23
CA GLN A 139 16.63 7.74 -1.45
C GLN A 139 15.56 8.83 -1.47
N GLN A 140 14.34 8.43 -1.79
CA GLN A 140 13.15 9.26 -1.68
C GLN A 140 12.30 8.76 -0.51
N GLN A 141 12.02 9.63 0.45
CA GLN A 141 11.16 9.31 1.59
C GLN A 141 9.74 9.82 1.33
N VAL A 142 8.76 8.94 1.45
CA VAL A 142 7.38 9.22 1.08
C VAL A 142 6.46 9.01 2.28
N LYS A 143 5.81 10.09 2.69
CA LYS A 143 4.76 10.12 3.71
C LYS A 143 3.74 11.20 3.32
N LEU A 144 2.67 10.75 2.68
CA LEU A 144 1.71 11.64 2.02
C LEU A 144 0.47 11.90 2.90
N PRO A 145 -0.31 12.96 2.60
CA PRO A 145 -1.63 13.15 3.18
C PRO A 145 -2.52 11.91 2.98
N ALA A 146 -3.44 11.68 3.92
CA ALA A 146 -4.47 10.66 3.75
C ALA A 146 -5.30 10.97 2.49
N GLY A 147 -5.58 9.93 1.71
CA GLY A 147 -6.30 9.99 0.45
C GLY A 147 -5.41 10.19 -0.77
N ASP A 148 -4.11 10.44 -0.60
CA ASP A 148 -3.17 10.45 -1.71
C ASP A 148 -2.59 9.04 -1.94
N ALA A 149 -2.06 8.82 -3.14
CA ALA A 149 -1.32 7.61 -3.48
C ALA A 149 0.07 7.94 -4.04
N ILE A 150 1.02 7.03 -3.83
CA ILE A 150 2.31 7.03 -4.52
C ILE A 150 2.42 5.83 -5.44
N VAL A 151 2.99 6.06 -6.62
CA VAL A 151 3.22 5.07 -7.66
C VAL A 151 4.71 4.98 -7.97
N TYR A 152 5.26 3.77 -8.01
CA TYR A 152 6.69 3.52 -8.26
C TYR A 152 6.94 2.12 -8.87
N PRO A 153 8.07 1.87 -9.57
CA PRO A 153 8.42 0.55 -10.07
C PRO A 153 8.59 -0.44 -8.93
N SER A 154 7.92 -1.59 -9.02
CA SER A 154 8.03 -2.66 -8.00
C SER A 154 9.45 -3.23 -7.91
N SER A 155 10.26 -3.04 -8.95
CA SER A 155 11.68 -3.39 -8.99
C SER A 155 12.59 -2.49 -8.17
N SER A 156 12.07 -1.40 -7.60
CA SER A 156 12.85 -0.49 -6.74
C SER A 156 13.10 -1.13 -5.38
N LEU A 157 14.35 -1.11 -4.90
CA LEU A 157 14.64 -1.45 -3.51
C LEU A 157 13.92 -0.44 -2.61
N HIS A 158 13.12 -0.92 -1.67
CA HIS A 158 12.35 -0.06 -0.80
C HIS A 158 12.13 -0.68 0.59
N HIS A 159 11.81 0.17 1.55
CA HIS A 159 11.45 -0.24 2.91
C HIS A 159 10.43 0.73 3.52
N VAL A 160 9.74 0.28 4.55
CA VAL A 160 8.93 1.14 5.43
C VAL A 160 9.68 1.33 6.73
N ALA A 161 10.06 2.57 7.04
CA ALA A 161 10.70 2.91 8.31
C ALA A 161 9.80 2.56 9.49
N ASP A 162 10.40 2.29 10.64
CA ASP A 162 9.63 1.90 11.83
C ASP A 162 8.68 3.01 12.25
N VAL A 163 7.42 2.64 12.49
CA VAL A 163 6.48 3.53 13.18
C VAL A 163 6.91 3.60 14.64
N THR A 164 7.00 4.80 15.20
CA THR A 164 7.42 5.03 16.60
C THR A 164 6.30 5.55 17.49
N ARG A 165 5.24 6.10 16.87
CA ARG A 165 4.02 6.58 17.54
C ARG A 165 2.84 6.43 16.58
N GLY A 166 1.66 6.14 17.12
CA GLY A 166 0.42 6.12 16.36
C GLY A 166 0.30 4.94 15.43
N GLU A 167 -0.52 5.08 14.38
CA GLU A 167 -0.82 3.99 13.45
C GLU A 167 -0.83 4.45 11.99
N ARG A 168 -0.01 3.78 11.18
CA ARG A 168 0.02 3.95 9.72
C ARG A 168 -0.83 2.88 9.06
N LEU A 169 -1.95 3.28 8.48
CA LEU A 169 -2.84 2.45 7.67
C LEU A 169 -2.73 2.84 6.20
N VAL A 170 -2.57 1.86 5.32
CA VAL A 170 -2.47 2.05 3.87
C VAL A 170 -3.17 0.92 3.12
N ALA A 171 -3.52 1.14 1.85
CA ALA A 171 -3.79 0.08 0.89
C ALA A 171 -2.61 -0.06 -0.07
N VAL A 172 -2.15 -1.29 -0.32
CA VAL A 172 -1.04 -1.58 -1.23
C VAL A 172 -1.53 -2.49 -2.35
N THR A 173 -1.21 -2.18 -3.61
CA THR A 173 -1.56 -2.98 -4.78
C THR A 173 -0.47 -2.92 -5.84
N TRP A 174 -0.58 -3.77 -6.87
CA TRP A 174 0.36 -3.88 -7.99
C TRP A 174 -0.37 -3.95 -9.33
N LEU A 175 0.36 -3.59 -10.40
CA LEU A 175 -0.08 -3.66 -11.80
C LEU A 175 0.89 -4.47 -12.66
#